data_AF-A0A9P5GC84-F1
#
_entry.id   AF-A0A9P5GC84-F1
#
_cell.length_a   1.000
_cell.length_b   1.000
_cell.length_c   1.000
_cell.angle_alpha   90.00
_cell.angle_beta   90.00
_cell.angle_gamma   90.00
#
_symmetry.space_group_name_H-M   'P 1'
#
loop_
_entity.id
_entity.type
_entity.pdbx_description
1 polymer ?
#
loop_
_entity_poly.entity_id
_entity_poly.type
_entity_poly.pdbx_seq_one_letter_code
_entity_poly.pdbx_strand_id
1 'polypeptide(L)'
;MANRCHRMKKECLPSPPMRKRRMMTKTPGDNKVERLEEKVDGLVALLKSVTQGAPGSFNASSINSALGRLIPATSGREADGVITNNTNHVEYPYDKPGVTRSVEGPFTPTTSSLSRPESTNQLPSLIYSYLEPSAEEASAYLDRFRNEFQGQLPFLQVSSSMTAQQLRQESPLLWLSIMTVASTRSTQKIMLSKEVSGVFGREAYVEGTRNMDFLLAVLVYTTW
;
A
#
# COMPACT_ATOMS: atom_id res chain seq x y z
N MET A 1 -3.89 36.91 -26.80
CA MET A 1 -3.11 36.74 -25.55
C MET A 1 -2.15 37.93 -25.37
N ALA A 2 -2.67 39.16 -25.22
CA ALA A 2 -1.85 40.40 -25.19
C ALA A 2 -2.21 41.38 -24.06
N ASN A 3 -3.41 41.27 -23.46
CA ASN A 3 -3.89 42.24 -22.45
C ASN A 3 -3.15 42.17 -21.10
N ARG A 4 -2.38 41.11 -20.82
CA ARG A 4 -1.70 40.93 -19.53
C ARG A 4 -0.38 41.72 -19.43
N CYS A 5 0.46 41.78 -20.46
CA CYS A 5 1.68 42.58 -20.39
C CYS A 5 1.37 44.08 -20.48
N HIS A 6 0.33 44.47 -21.22
CA HIS A 6 -0.07 45.88 -21.36
C HIS A 6 -0.43 46.49 -20.00
N ARG A 7 -1.20 45.76 -19.17
CA ARG A 7 -1.54 46.19 -17.80
C ARG A 7 -0.31 46.32 -16.89
N MET A 8 0.74 45.53 -17.15
CA MET A 8 1.97 45.53 -16.34
C MET A 8 3.07 46.46 -16.88
N LYS A 9 2.82 47.22 -17.97
CA LYS A 9 3.82 48.05 -18.66
C LYS A 9 5.12 47.29 -18.98
N LYS A 10 5.01 46.01 -19.34
CA LYS A 10 6.16 45.18 -19.75
C LYS A 10 6.05 44.84 -21.22
N GLU A 11 7.19 44.81 -21.90
CA GLU A 11 7.28 44.42 -23.31
C GLU A 11 6.96 42.92 -23.45
N CYS A 12 5.96 42.57 -24.26
CA CYS A 12 5.66 41.15 -24.53
C CYS A 12 6.61 40.66 -25.63
N LEU A 13 7.58 39.81 -25.28
CA LEU A 13 8.40 39.08 -26.26
C LEU A 13 7.90 37.64 -26.44
N PRO A 14 7.90 37.10 -27.67
CA PRO A 14 7.57 35.70 -27.90
C PRO A 14 8.58 34.80 -27.20
N SER A 15 8.11 33.72 -26.57
CA SER A 15 8.96 32.75 -25.89
C SER A 15 9.92 32.08 -26.88
N PRO A 16 11.22 31.94 -26.56
CA PRO A 16 12.18 31.31 -27.45
C PRO A 16 11.84 29.82 -27.69
N PRO A 17 12.14 29.27 -28.88
CA PRO A 17 11.80 27.90 -29.22
C PRO A 17 12.57 26.90 -28.34
N MET A 18 11.85 26.01 -27.65
CA MET A 18 12.45 24.94 -26.85
C MET A 18 13.03 23.85 -27.76
N ARG A 19 14.33 23.57 -27.63
CA ARG A 19 15.01 22.47 -28.32
C ARG A 19 14.50 21.12 -27.79
N LYS A 20 13.85 20.33 -28.65
CA LYS A 20 13.32 18.99 -28.35
C LYS A 20 14.46 18.03 -27.95
N ARG A 21 14.38 17.47 -26.75
CA ARG A 21 15.33 16.44 -26.25
C ARG A 21 15.12 15.15 -27.04
N ARG A 22 16.20 14.58 -27.61
CA ARG A 22 16.14 13.27 -28.30
C ARG A 22 15.82 12.18 -27.28
N MET A 23 14.87 11.32 -27.63
CA MET A 23 14.48 10.13 -26.86
C MET A 23 15.62 9.10 -26.90
N MET A 24 16.03 8.62 -25.73
CA MET A 24 17.02 7.55 -25.58
C MET A 24 16.40 6.24 -26.14
N THR A 25 17.10 5.57 -27.05
CA THR A 25 16.73 4.24 -27.55
C THR A 25 16.69 3.24 -26.41
N LYS A 26 15.55 2.56 -26.28
CA LYS A 26 15.25 1.52 -25.29
C LYS A 26 16.05 0.25 -25.62
N THR A 27 16.89 -0.22 -24.72
CA THR A 27 17.55 -1.53 -24.79
C THR A 27 16.51 -2.64 -24.64
N PRO A 28 16.57 -3.75 -25.41
CA PRO A 28 15.65 -4.87 -25.25
C PRO A 28 16.09 -5.72 -24.06
N GLY A 29 15.26 -5.79 -23.03
CA GLY A 29 15.41 -6.70 -21.90
C GLY A 29 14.19 -7.60 -21.84
N ASP A 30 14.08 -8.51 -22.81
CA ASP A 30 12.90 -9.38 -22.99
C ASP A 30 13.23 -10.86 -22.73
N ASN A 31 14.08 -11.12 -21.74
CA ASN A 31 14.53 -12.48 -21.40
C ASN A 31 13.91 -12.99 -20.09
N LYS A 32 13.07 -12.16 -19.44
CA LYS A 32 12.44 -12.49 -18.14
C LYS A 32 10.98 -12.90 -18.29
N VAL A 33 10.27 -12.39 -19.29
CA VAL A 33 8.86 -12.73 -19.53
C VAL A 33 8.76 -14.13 -20.15
N GLU A 34 9.55 -14.39 -21.21
CA GLU A 34 9.63 -15.70 -21.89
C GLU A 34 10.07 -16.84 -20.93
N ARG A 35 11.02 -16.56 -20.03
CA ARG A 35 11.48 -17.52 -19.01
C ARG A 35 10.44 -17.81 -17.92
N LEU A 36 9.48 -16.92 -17.71
CA LEU A 36 8.39 -17.15 -16.76
C LEU A 36 7.26 -17.92 -17.44
N GLU A 37 6.98 -17.64 -18.71
CA GLU A 37 6.00 -18.37 -19.51
C GLU A 37 6.39 -19.86 -19.65
N GLU A 38 7.65 -20.16 -19.96
CA GLU A 38 8.16 -21.55 -20.07
C GLU A 38 7.99 -22.35 -18.76
N LYS A 39 8.18 -21.69 -17.60
CA LYS A 39 8.03 -22.35 -16.29
C LYS A 39 6.57 -22.57 -15.90
N VAL A 40 5.65 -21.71 -16.35
CA VAL A 40 4.21 -21.87 -16.13
C VAL A 40 3.68 -23.03 -16.97
N ASP A 41 4.11 -23.14 -18.23
CA ASP A 41 3.71 -24.25 -19.11
C ASP A 41 4.18 -25.61 -18.58
N GLY A 42 5.40 -25.67 -18.01
CA GLY A 42 5.91 -26.87 -17.36
C GLY A 42 5.05 -27.34 -16.17
N LEU A 43 4.53 -26.41 -15.36
CA LEU A 43 3.65 -26.72 -14.23
C LEU A 43 2.26 -27.16 -14.70
N VAL A 44 1.72 -26.53 -15.74
CA VAL A 44 0.42 -26.90 -16.33
C VAL A 44 0.48 -28.28 -17.00
N ALA A 45 1.60 -28.64 -17.63
CA ALA A 45 1.82 -29.97 -18.21
C ALA A 45 1.84 -31.07 -17.14
N LEU A 46 2.52 -30.83 -16.02
CA LEU A 46 2.57 -31.78 -14.90
C LEU A 46 1.21 -31.94 -14.22
N LEU A 47 0.50 -30.84 -13.96
CA LEU A 47 -0.85 -30.89 -13.41
C LEU A 47 -1.82 -31.63 -14.34
N LYS A 48 -1.77 -31.37 -15.65
CA LYS A 48 -2.55 -32.11 -16.64
C LYS A 48 -2.23 -33.61 -16.63
N SER A 49 -0.96 -34.00 -16.48
CA SER A 49 -0.56 -35.41 -16.39
C SER A 49 -1.06 -36.11 -15.12
N VAL A 50 -1.15 -35.39 -14.00
CA VAL A 50 -1.70 -35.92 -12.73
C VAL A 50 -3.22 -36.09 -12.82
N THR A 51 -3.90 -35.23 -13.57
CA THR A 51 -5.37 -35.28 -13.72
C THR A 51 -5.87 -36.20 -14.84
N GLN A 52 -5.00 -36.70 -15.73
CA GLN A 52 -5.38 -37.57 -16.84
C GLN A 52 -5.31 -39.09 -16.52
N GLY A 53 -4.93 -39.45 -15.29
CA GLY A 53 -5.15 -40.81 -14.77
C GLY A 53 -6.58 -40.95 -14.25
N ALA A 54 -7.29 -41.98 -14.70
CA ALA A 54 -8.68 -42.30 -14.33
C ALA A 54 -9.00 -42.14 -12.83
N PRO A 55 -10.26 -41.80 -12.46
CA PRO A 55 -10.61 -41.52 -11.08
C PRO A 55 -10.67 -42.82 -10.29
N GLY A 56 -9.82 -42.93 -9.28
CA GLY A 56 -9.92 -43.97 -8.26
C GLY A 56 -8.60 -44.70 -8.01
N SER A 57 -7.85 -44.17 -7.03
CA SER A 57 -6.78 -44.82 -6.25
C SER A 57 -5.47 -44.02 -6.33
N PHE A 58 -5.32 -43.07 -5.40
CA PHE A 58 -4.04 -42.44 -5.13
C PHE A 58 -3.30 -43.28 -4.09
N ASN A 59 -2.40 -44.14 -4.55
CA ASN A 59 -1.53 -44.90 -3.65
C ASN A 59 -0.25 -44.08 -3.39
N ALA A 60 0.01 -43.72 -2.13
CA ALA A 60 1.14 -42.89 -1.70
C ALA A 60 2.53 -43.48 -2.06
N SER A 61 2.58 -44.76 -2.45
CA SER A 61 3.78 -45.48 -2.87
C SER A 61 4.37 -45.00 -4.20
N SER A 62 3.57 -44.42 -5.09
CA SER A 62 4.08 -43.89 -6.38
C SER A 62 4.80 -42.54 -6.21
N ILE A 63 4.41 -41.75 -5.21
CA ILE A 63 5.01 -40.43 -4.91
C ILE A 63 6.43 -40.62 -4.34
N ASN A 64 6.62 -41.66 -3.51
CA ASN A 64 7.92 -41.99 -2.94
C ASN A 64 8.91 -42.59 -3.97
N SER A 65 8.42 -43.28 -5.02
CA SER A 65 9.28 -43.79 -6.10
C SER A 65 9.80 -42.68 -7.03
N ALA A 66 9.04 -41.60 -7.21
CA ALA A 66 9.48 -40.43 -7.98
C ALA A 66 10.49 -39.57 -7.20
N LEU A 67 10.25 -39.39 -5.89
CA LEU A 67 11.18 -38.67 -4.99
C LEU A 67 12.49 -39.45 -4.73
N GLY A 68 12.44 -40.79 -4.71
CA GLY A 68 13.62 -41.64 -4.49
C GLY A 68 14.63 -41.65 -5.64
N ARG A 69 14.25 -41.21 -6.86
CA ARG A 69 15.16 -41.10 -8.01
C ARG A 69 16.00 -39.81 -8.03
N LEU A 70 15.81 -38.91 -7.07
CA LEU A 70 16.52 -37.63 -6.99
C LEU A 70 17.73 -37.64 -6.03
N ILE A 71 18.17 -38.79 -5.51
CA ILE A 71 19.35 -38.88 -4.65
C ILE A 71 20.49 -39.64 -5.36
N PRO A 72 21.39 -38.96 -6.08
CA PRO A 72 22.75 -39.43 -6.25
C PRO A 72 23.54 -39.13 -4.96
N ALA A 73 24.09 -40.17 -4.35
CA ALA A 73 25.15 -40.03 -3.36
C ALA A 73 26.43 -39.54 -4.06
N THR A 74 27.02 -38.41 -3.60
CA THR A 74 28.45 -38.22 -3.25
C THR A 74 28.83 -36.72 -3.15
N SER A 75 29.30 -36.33 -1.95
CA SER A 75 30.37 -35.36 -1.58
C SER A 75 30.48 -33.96 -2.22
N GLY A 76 30.42 -32.91 -1.39
CA GLY A 76 31.21 -31.67 -1.56
C GLY A 76 30.51 -30.30 -1.42
N ARG A 77 30.65 -29.68 -0.23
CA ARG A 77 30.82 -28.23 0.11
C ARG A 77 29.80 -27.14 -0.35
N GLU A 78 29.24 -26.49 0.69
CA GLU A 78 29.04 -25.03 0.95
C GLU A 78 28.01 -24.16 0.18
N ALA A 79 27.34 -23.32 1.00
CA ALA A 79 26.69 -22.01 0.76
C ALA A 79 25.16 -21.92 0.50
N ASP A 80 24.50 -21.34 1.53
CA ASP A 80 23.44 -20.30 1.54
C ASP A 80 22.27 -20.30 0.53
N GLY A 81 21.05 -20.13 1.06
CA GLY A 81 19.90 -19.64 0.27
C GLY A 81 18.51 -19.91 0.84
N VAL A 82 17.98 -18.93 1.56
CA VAL A 82 16.65 -18.78 2.19
C VAL A 82 15.44 -19.09 1.29
N ILE A 83 14.44 -19.77 1.86
CA ILE A 83 13.08 -19.95 1.31
C ILE A 83 12.19 -18.75 1.65
N THR A 84 11.52 -18.23 0.63
CA THR A 84 10.43 -17.24 0.64
C THR A 84 9.06 -17.90 0.78
N ASN A 85 8.08 -17.21 1.40
CA ASN A 85 6.63 -17.39 1.22
C ASN A 85 5.94 -16.09 1.70
N ASN A 86 4.80 -15.59 1.20
CA ASN A 86 3.99 -15.80 0.01
C ASN A 86 3.00 -14.61 -0.02
N THR A 87 2.75 -13.97 -1.16
CA THR A 87 1.75 -12.89 -1.33
C THR A 87 0.49 -13.43 -1.99
N ASN A 88 -0.66 -13.30 -1.32
CA ASN A 88 -1.97 -13.62 -1.88
C ASN A 88 -2.52 -12.46 -2.72
N HIS A 89 -2.85 -12.77 -3.98
CA HIS A 89 -3.52 -11.91 -4.95
C HIS A 89 -5.03 -12.17 -4.84
N VAL A 90 -5.84 -11.14 -4.58
CA VAL A 90 -7.31 -11.24 -4.54
C VAL A 90 -7.88 -10.62 -5.81
N GLU A 91 -8.62 -11.47 -6.53
CA GLU A 91 -9.40 -11.22 -7.74
C GLU A 91 -10.68 -10.42 -7.40
N TYR A 92 -10.97 -9.36 -8.15
CA TYR A 92 -12.18 -8.54 -8.01
C TYR A 92 -13.18 -8.82 -9.14
N PRO A 93 -14.45 -9.16 -8.84
CA PRO A 93 -15.52 -9.24 -9.83
C PRO A 93 -16.10 -7.84 -10.17
N TYR A 94 -16.33 -7.60 -11.46
CA TYR A 94 -16.99 -6.41 -12.00
C TYR A 94 -18.52 -6.63 -12.06
N ASP A 95 -19.31 -5.73 -11.45
CA ASP A 95 -20.77 -5.66 -11.66
C ASP A 95 -21.15 -4.52 -12.62
N LYS A 96 -22.16 -4.80 -13.47
CA LYS A 96 -22.76 -3.89 -14.47
C LYS A 96 -24.00 -3.16 -13.91
N PRO A 97 -24.37 -1.97 -14.42
CA PRO A 97 -25.61 -1.28 -14.04
C PRO A 97 -26.72 -1.29 -15.11
N GLY A 98 -27.98 -1.27 -14.65
CA GLY A 98 -29.21 -0.89 -15.37
C GLY A 98 -30.40 -1.84 -15.10
N VAL A 99 -31.70 -1.47 -14.99
CA VAL A 99 -32.51 -0.26 -15.24
C VAL A 99 -33.94 -0.51 -14.66
N THR A 100 -34.53 0.52 -14.02
CA THR A 100 -35.97 0.90 -13.76
C THR A 100 -37.09 -0.12 -13.42
N ARG A 101 -37.90 0.17 -12.36
CA ARG A 101 -39.30 0.72 -12.45
C ARG A 101 -40.00 0.87 -11.07
N SER A 102 -40.78 1.95 -10.97
CA SER A 102 -41.58 2.46 -9.83
C SER A 102 -42.78 1.61 -9.38
N VAL A 103 -43.24 1.80 -8.12
CA VAL A 103 -44.65 2.04 -7.72
C VAL A 103 -44.70 2.86 -6.41
N GLU A 104 -45.62 3.82 -6.33
CA GLU A 104 -45.91 4.77 -5.23
C GLU A 104 -46.77 4.23 -4.07
N GLY A 105 -46.49 4.74 -2.86
CA GLY A 105 -47.45 5.14 -1.80
C GLY A 105 -47.83 4.09 -0.71
N PRO A 106 -48.46 4.48 0.43
CA PRO A 106 -48.47 5.76 1.18
C PRO A 106 -48.20 5.61 2.72
N PHE A 107 -48.04 6.77 3.38
CA PHE A 107 -47.65 7.08 4.78
C PHE A 107 -48.23 6.28 5.97
N THR A 108 -47.38 6.00 6.98
CA THR A 108 -47.69 6.04 8.43
C THR A 108 -46.40 6.23 9.28
N PRO A 109 -46.37 7.11 10.30
CA PRO A 109 -45.26 7.22 11.24
C PRO A 109 -45.55 6.39 12.49
N THR A 110 -44.78 5.33 12.73
CA THR A 110 -44.83 4.61 14.02
C THR A 110 -43.41 4.46 14.55
N THR A 111 -43.22 5.07 15.72
CA THR A 111 -42.08 4.95 16.61
C THR A 111 -41.80 3.48 16.94
N SER A 112 -40.67 2.98 16.48
CA SER A 112 -40.12 1.69 16.91
C SER A 112 -38.66 1.90 17.26
N SER A 113 -38.40 2.06 18.56
CA SER A 113 -37.09 1.94 19.17
C SER A 113 -36.61 0.50 19.00
N LEU A 114 -35.84 0.24 17.93
CA LEU A 114 -34.94 -0.90 17.89
C LEU A 114 -33.54 -0.37 18.16
N SER A 115 -33.01 -0.77 19.31
CA SER A 115 -31.61 -0.67 19.68
C SER A 115 -30.71 -1.16 18.54
N ARG A 116 -30.12 -0.18 17.85
CA ARG A 116 -29.07 -0.36 16.85
C ARG A 116 -27.88 -1.03 17.55
N PRO A 117 -27.34 -2.14 17.05
CA PRO A 117 -26.07 -2.63 17.55
C PRO A 117 -25.03 -1.55 17.27
N GLU A 118 -24.33 -1.16 18.33
CA GLU A 118 -23.24 -0.20 18.34
C GLU A 118 -22.17 -0.70 17.36
N SER A 119 -22.23 -0.21 16.12
CA SER A 119 -21.12 -0.33 15.18
C SER A 119 -19.99 0.45 15.81
N THR A 120 -19.08 -0.28 16.43
CA THR A 120 -17.72 0.16 16.71
C THR A 120 -17.17 0.77 15.42
N ASN A 121 -17.20 2.10 15.34
CA ASN A 121 -16.57 2.90 14.30
C ASN A 121 -15.05 2.78 14.46
N GLN A 122 -14.50 1.58 14.25
CA GLN A 122 -13.09 1.44 14.00
C GLN A 122 -12.87 1.92 12.57
N LEU A 123 -12.27 3.10 12.46
CA LEU A 123 -11.63 3.58 11.24
C LEU A 123 -10.87 2.39 10.61
N PRO A 124 -11.03 2.10 9.31
CA PRO A 124 -10.24 1.06 8.65
C PRO A 124 -8.78 1.27 9.02
N SER A 125 -8.13 0.22 9.52
CA SER A 125 -6.73 0.26 9.91
C SER A 125 -5.94 0.91 8.76
N LEU A 126 -5.48 2.15 8.95
CA LEU A 126 -4.76 2.90 7.90
C LEU A 126 -3.45 2.22 7.47
N ILE A 127 -3.08 1.13 8.16
CA ILE A 127 -1.83 0.42 8.07
C ILE A 127 -2.12 -1.05 8.37
N TYR A 128 -1.41 -1.94 7.70
CA TYR A 128 -1.39 -3.36 8.05
C TYR A 128 -0.91 -3.61 9.48
N SER A 129 -1.53 -4.57 10.16
CA SER A 129 -1.27 -4.91 11.56
C SER A 129 0.18 -5.29 11.89
N TYR A 130 0.99 -5.70 10.89
CA TYR A 130 2.40 -6.06 11.07
C TYR A 130 3.37 -4.87 10.97
N LEU A 131 2.90 -3.70 10.49
CA LEU A 131 3.65 -2.46 10.47
C LEU A 131 3.45 -1.64 11.75
N GLU A 132 2.46 -2.02 12.55
CA GLU A 132 2.11 -1.33 13.79
C GLU A 132 3.21 -1.54 14.84
N PRO A 133 3.81 -0.46 15.37
CA PRO A 133 4.82 -0.56 16.40
C PRO A 133 4.23 -1.07 17.72
N SER A 134 5.06 -1.75 18.53
CA SER A 134 4.72 -2.05 19.93
C SER A 134 4.39 -0.75 20.68
N ALA A 135 3.62 -0.82 21.76
CA ALA A 135 3.30 0.35 22.60
C ALA A 135 4.58 1.07 23.10
N GLU A 136 5.64 0.31 23.40
CA GLU A 136 6.96 0.83 23.80
C GLU A 136 7.71 1.49 22.63
N GLU A 137 7.62 0.90 21.43
CA GLU A 137 8.22 1.50 20.22
C GLU A 137 7.49 2.79 19.83
N ALA A 138 6.16 2.80 19.98
CA ALA A 138 5.32 3.95 19.70
C ALA A 138 5.64 5.13 20.63
N SER A 139 5.77 4.90 21.95
CA SER A 139 6.21 5.96 22.87
C SER A 139 7.61 6.46 22.53
N ALA A 140 8.55 5.54 22.22
CA ALA A 140 9.90 5.93 21.81
C ALA A 140 9.93 6.77 20.53
N TYR A 141 9.10 6.45 19.51
CA TYR A 141 9.00 7.25 18.29
C TYR A 141 8.43 8.64 18.54
N LEU A 142 7.43 8.75 19.42
CA LEU A 142 6.85 10.03 19.81
C LEU A 142 7.88 10.91 20.53
N ASP A 143 8.61 10.35 21.49
CA ASP A 143 9.63 11.08 22.22
C ASP A 143 10.79 11.49 21.32
N ARG A 144 11.19 10.61 20.40
CA ARG A 144 12.17 10.94 19.37
C ARG A 144 11.71 12.09 18.48
N PHE A 145 10.45 12.07 18.04
CA PHE A 145 9.86 13.15 17.26
C PHE A 145 9.94 14.50 17.98
N ARG A 146 9.58 14.54 19.27
CA ARG A 146 9.66 15.75 20.10
C ARG A 146 11.08 16.29 20.23
N ASN A 147 12.06 15.39 20.40
CA ASN A 147 13.44 15.78 20.68
C ASN A 147 14.24 16.15 19.43
N GLU A 148 14.04 15.43 18.32
CA GLU A 148 14.86 15.56 17.10
C GLU A 148 14.17 16.36 15.99
N PHE A 149 12.84 16.29 15.88
CA PHE A 149 12.11 16.74 14.69
C PHE A 149 11.28 18.01 14.95
N GLN A 150 10.66 18.11 16.13
CA GLN A 150 9.74 19.21 16.46
C GLN A 150 10.38 20.61 16.37
N GLY A 151 11.70 20.73 16.60
CA GLY A 151 12.43 21.99 16.48
C GLY A 151 12.42 22.63 15.08
N GLN A 152 12.20 21.84 14.02
CA GLN A 152 12.15 22.33 12.63
C GLN A 152 10.73 22.67 12.16
N LEU A 153 9.70 22.33 12.96
CA LEU A 153 8.29 22.58 12.68
C LEU A 153 7.64 23.39 13.82
N PRO A 154 7.89 24.72 13.88
CA PRO A 154 7.41 25.56 14.99
C PRO A 154 5.88 25.63 15.13
N PHE A 155 5.15 25.29 14.07
CA PHE A 155 3.69 25.25 14.04
C PHE A 155 3.10 23.90 14.49
N LEU A 156 3.91 22.84 14.61
CA LEU A 156 3.47 21.53 15.05
C LEU A 156 3.95 21.28 16.48
N GLN A 157 3.13 21.64 17.45
CA GLN A 157 3.43 21.40 18.86
C GLN A 157 2.70 20.16 19.34
N VAL A 158 3.44 19.07 19.52
CA VAL A 158 2.94 17.87 20.21
C VAL A 158 3.20 18.08 21.70
N SER A 159 2.13 18.27 22.48
CA SER A 159 2.25 18.45 23.94
C SER A 159 3.01 17.29 24.58
N SER A 160 3.85 17.57 25.57
CA SER A 160 4.57 16.54 26.35
C SER A 160 3.61 15.63 27.14
N SER A 161 2.39 16.08 27.43
CA SER A 161 1.36 15.28 28.10
C SER A 161 0.67 14.27 27.17
N MET A 162 0.79 14.44 25.85
CA MET A 162 0.11 13.62 24.86
C MET A 162 0.75 12.22 24.79
N THR A 163 -0.05 11.16 24.74
CA THR A 163 0.49 9.80 24.53
C THR A 163 0.42 9.40 23.05
N ALA A 164 1.23 8.42 22.63
CA ALA A 164 1.21 7.94 21.24
C ALA A 164 -0.16 7.33 20.87
N GLN A 165 -0.79 6.63 21.81
CA GLN A 165 -2.13 6.09 21.63
C GLN A 165 -3.17 7.19 21.46
N GLN A 166 -3.11 8.24 22.28
CA GLN A 166 -4.01 9.38 22.16
C GLN A 166 -3.83 10.10 20.82
N LEU A 167 -2.59 10.32 20.40
CA LEU A 167 -2.28 10.96 19.11
C LEU A 167 -2.77 10.13 17.92
N ARG A 168 -2.69 8.81 18.01
CA ARG A 168 -3.25 7.92 17.00
C ARG A 168 -4.77 7.98 16.92
N GLN A 169 -5.46 8.19 18.03
CA GLN A 169 -6.92 8.31 18.05
C GLN A 169 -7.39 9.68 17.54
N GLU A 170 -6.71 10.76 17.92
CA GLU A 170 -7.10 12.13 17.56
C GLU A 170 -6.65 12.53 16.15
N SER A 171 -5.45 12.11 15.75
CA SER A 171 -4.78 12.52 14.51
C SER A 171 -4.03 11.34 13.88
N PRO A 172 -4.77 10.37 13.30
CA PRO A 172 -4.19 9.13 12.82
C PRO A 172 -3.23 9.31 11.63
N LEU A 173 -3.45 10.29 10.74
CA LEU A 173 -2.57 10.54 9.59
C LEU A 173 -1.26 11.19 10.02
N LEU A 174 -1.34 12.13 10.97
CA LEU A 174 -0.18 12.76 11.58
C LEU A 174 0.65 11.71 12.33
N TRP A 175 0.01 10.87 13.13
CA TRP A 175 0.70 9.77 13.82
C TRP A 175 1.41 8.85 12.84
N LEU A 176 0.75 8.45 11.75
CA LEU A 176 1.33 7.62 10.69
C LEU A 176 2.60 8.26 10.09
N SER A 177 2.62 9.58 9.92
CA SER A 177 3.80 10.29 9.42
C SER A 177 4.91 10.35 10.46
N ILE A 178 4.57 10.65 11.72
CA ILE A 178 5.51 10.70 12.86
C ILE A 178 6.21 9.36 13.05
N MET A 179 5.46 8.26 13.09
CA MET A 179 6.06 6.92 13.23
C MET A 179 6.96 6.60 12.03
N THR A 180 6.62 7.04 10.82
CA THR A 180 7.44 6.81 9.63
C THR A 180 8.77 7.54 9.69
N VAL A 181 8.77 8.82 10.07
CA VAL A 181 10.00 9.62 10.13
C VAL A 181 10.89 9.24 11.32
N ALA A 182 10.28 8.93 12.47
CA ALA A 182 10.98 8.61 13.71
C ALA A 182 11.46 7.15 13.79
N SER A 183 10.96 6.26 12.92
CA SER A 183 11.37 4.86 12.84
C SER A 183 12.89 4.70 12.67
N THR A 184 13.50 3.86 13.49
CA THR A 184 14.95 3.56 13.47
C THR A 184 15.31 2.45 12.48
N ARG A 185 14.42 1.48 12.28
CA ARG A 185 14.65 0.31 11.42
C ARG A 185 14.42 0.68 9.95
N SER A 186 15.45 0.57 9.11
CA SER A 186 15.36 0.92 7.68
C SER A 186 14.27 0.15 6.94
N THR A 187 14.11 -1.14 7.21
CA THR A 187 13.08 -1.99 6.59
C THR A 187 11.68 -1.51 6.96
N GLN A 188 11.44 -1.22 8.24
CA GLN A 188 10.17 -0.68 8.72
C GLN A 188 9.90 0.70 8.10
N LYS A 189 10.89 1.61 8.12
CA LYS A 189 10.75 2.94 7.52
C LYS A 189 10.38 2.87 6.03
N ILE A 190 10.99 1.97 5.26
CA ILE A 190 10.65 1.76 3.84
C ILE A 190 9.21 1.25 3.69
N MET A 191 8.79 0.28 4.50
CA MET A 191 7.41 -0.24 4.43
C MET A 191 6.38 0.82 4.83
N LEU A 192 6.63 1.55 5.92
CA LEU A 192 5.78 2.64 6.37
C LEU A 192 5.70 3.77 5.35
N SER A 193 6.80 4.14 4.72
CA SER A 193 6.84 5.15 3.65
C SER A 193 5.98 4.77 2.45
N LYS A 194 5.97 3.49 2.06
CA LYS A 194 5.06 2.98 1.02
C LYS A 194 3.61 3.12 1.43
N GLU A 195 3.29 2.78 2.68
CA GLU A 195 1.93 2.90 3.21
C GLU A 195 1.46 4.37 3.25
N VAL A 196 2.27 5.25 3.86
CA VAL A 196 2.02 6.71 3.90
C VAL A 196 1.74 7.25 2.51
N SER A 197 2.57 6.89 1.53
CA SER A 197 2.42 7.38 0.16
C SER A 197 1.11 6.90 -0.49
N GLY A 198 0.71 5.65 -0.23
CA GLY A 198 -0.58 5.11 -0.68
C GLY A 198 -1.77 5.80 -0.03
N VAL A 199 -1.71 6.00 1.28
CA VAL A 199 -2.73 6.74 2.05
C VAL A 199 -2.83 8.17 1.54
N PHE A 200 -1.73 8.89 1.37
CA PHE A 200 -1.73 10.26 0.89
C PHE A 200 -2.27 10.39 -0.52
N GLY A 201 -1.93 9.47 -1.42
CA GLY A 201 -2.49 9.45 -2.77
C GLY A 201 -4.01 9.29 -2.76
N ARG A 202 -4.52 8.38 -1.93
CA ARG A 202 -5.97 8.15 -1.76
C ARG A 202 -6.65 9.38 -1.15
N GLU A 203 -6.16 9.86 -0.01
CA GLU A 203 -6.76 10.99 0.72
C GLU A 203 -6.73 12.27 -0.10
N ALA A 204 -5.64 12.56 -0.82
CA ALA A 204 -5.52 13.78 -1.62
C ALA A 204 -6.39 13.75 -2.90
N TYR A 205 -6.40 12.62 -3.62
CA TYR A 205 -6.92 12.57 -4.99
C TYR A 205 -8.28 11.87 -5.11
N VAL A 206 -8.53 10.84 -4.30
CA VAL A 206 -9.79 10.08 -4.32
C VAL A 206 -10.80 10.75 -3.40
N GLU A 207 -10.44 10.95 -2.14
CA GLU A 207 -11.35 11.51 -1.13
C GLU A 207 -11.35 13.05 -1.12
N GLY A 208 -10.24 13.68 -1.53
CA GLY A 208 -10.12 15.14 -1.52
C GLY A 208 -10.10 15.72 -0.10
N THR A 209 -9.53 14.99 0.85
CA THR A 209 -9.52 15.31 2.28
C THR A 209 -8.86 16.65 2.57
N ARG A 210 -9.57 17.51 3.30
CA ARG A 210 -9.15 18.86 3.70
C ARG A 210 -9.24 19.02 5.21
N ASN A 211 -8.37 18.33 5.94
CA ASN A 211 -8.28 18.39 7.39
C ASN A 211 -6.88 18.83 7.83
N MET A 212 -6.78 19.44 9.01
CA MET A 212 -5.52 19.79 9.67
C MET A 212 -4.64 18.57 9.92
N ASP A 213 -5.21 17.42 10.31
CA ASP A 213 -4.46 16.17 10.50
C ASP A 213 -3.71 15.77 9.22
N PHE A 214 -4.41 15.75 8.08
CA PHE A 214 -3.82 15.44 6.79
C PHE A 214 -2.75 16.46 6.36
N LEU A 215 -3.01 17.76 6.56
CA LEU A 215 -2.04 18.81 6.25
C LEU A 215 -0.75 18.63 7.06
N LEU A 216 -0.87 18.42 8.37
CA LEU A 216 0.28 18.26 9.26
C LEU A 216 1.03 16.95 8.96
N ALA A 217 0.32 15.87 8.64
CA ALA A 217 0.89 14.61 8.20
C ALA A 217 1.80 14.79 6.97
N VAL A 218 1.27 15.45 5.92
CA VAL A 218 2.03 15.73 4.69
C VAL A 218 3.24 16.61 4.97
N LEU A 219 3.10 17.64 5.82
CA LEU A 219 4.22 18.51 6.18
C LEU A 219 5.32 17.74 6.91
N VAL A 220 4.98 16.91 7.90
CA VAL A 220 5.95 16.07 8.60
C VAL A 220 6.66 15.15 7.62
N TYR A 221 5.91 14.43 6.79
CA TYR A 221 6.50 13.45 5.86
C TYR A 221 7.37 14.09 4.76
N THR A 222 7.02 15.29 4.28
CA THR A 222 7.82 15.96 3.24
C THR A 222 9.05 16.67 3.78
N THR A 223 9.11 16.89 5.10
CA THR A 223 10.26 17.53 5.74
C THR A 223 11.42 16.54 5.95
N TRP A 224 11.17 15.22 6.09
CA TRP A 224 12.19 14.19 6.39
C TRP A 224 11.98 12.86 5.67
#